data_AF-A0A921BDC7-F1
#
_entry.id   AF-A0A921BDC7-F1
#
_cell.length_a   1.000
_cell.length_b   1.000
_cell.length_c   1.000
_cell.angle_alpha   90.00
_cell.angle_beta   90.00
_cell.angle_gamma   90.00
#
_symmetry.space_group_name_H-M   'P 1'
#
loop_
_entity.id
_entity.type
_entity.pdbx_description
1 polymer ?
#
loop_
_entity_poly.entity_id
_entity_poly.type
_entity_poly.pdbx_seq_one_letter_code
_entity_poly.pdbx_strand_id
1 'polypeptide(L)'
;MVSSIILGMGLPSAVCYLLMATLIGPVLGNLGVIPLAAHLFIFYFGMMSMVTPPVALAAYAASSIAGTKIMPTGFAAFKYALVGFTLP
;
A
#
# COMPACT_ATOMS: atom_id res chain seq x y z
N MET A 1 1.82 23.19 6.06
CA MET A 1 2.99 22.61 6.78
C MET A 1 2.55 21.58 7.80
N VAL A 2 1.94 21.95 8.94
CA VAL A 2 1.41 20.97 9.93
C VAL A 2 0.23 20.14 9.38
N SER A 3 -0.62 20.77 8.57
CA SER A 3 -1.72 20.12 7.84
C SER A 3 -1.24 19.09 6.81
N SER A 4 -0.10 19.33 6.15
CA SER A 4 0.56 18.41 5.20
C SER A 4 1.20 17.20 5.91
N ILE A 5 1.64 17.40 7.15
CA ILE A 5 2.18 16.37 8.07
C ILE A 5 1.05 15.46 8.61
N ILE A 6 -0.20 15.96 8.67
CA ILE A 6 -1.40 15.20 9.03
C ILE A 6 -2.10 14.58 7.79
N LEU A 7 -1.98 15.17 6.59
CA LEU A 7 -2.70 14.73 5.39
C LEU A 7 -1.91 13.79 4.46
N GLY A 8 -0.61 13.62 4.64
CA GLY A 8 0.23 12.72 3.81
C GLY A 8 0.00 11.22 4.02
N MET A 9 -1.19 10.80 4.47
CA MET A 9 -1.46 9.46 5.01
C MET A 9 -1.86 8.42 3.96
N GLY A 10 -1.51 8.63 2.69
CA GLY A 10 -1.75 7.67 1.62
C GLY A 10 -1.55 8.30 0.26
N LEU A 11 -0.40 8.04 -0.37
CA LEU A 11 -0.22 8.34 -1.79
C LEU A 11 -1.39 7.71 -2.58
N PRO A 12 -1.98 8.41 -3.57
CA PRO A 12 -2.94 7.79 -4.47
C PRO A 12 -2.32 6.56 -5.14
N SER A 13 -3.12 5.50 -5.33
CA SER A 13 -2.67 4.21 -5.86
C SER A 13 -1.85 4.33 -7.15
N ALA A 14 -2.25 5.24 -8.04
CA ALA A 14 -1.53 5.55 -9.27
C ALA A 14 -0.12 6.11 -9.02
N VAL A 15 0.04 7.01 -8.04
CA VAL A 15 1.33 7.62 -7.70
C VAL A 15 2.25 6.60 -7.05
N CYS A 16 1.74 5.75 -6.15
CA CYS A 16 2.51 4.63 -5.57
C CYS A 16 3.03 3.69 -6.67
N TYR A 17 2.15 3.31 -7.59
CA TYR A 17 2.51 2.43 -8.69
C TYR A 17 3.57 3.06 -9.59
N LEU A 18 3.41 4.31 -10.03
CA LEU A 18 4.39 4.99 -10.88
C LEU A 18 5.75 5.12 -10.19
N LEU A 19 5.76 5.41 -8.88
CA LEU A 19 6.99 5.51 -8.11
C LEU A 19 7.69 4.15 -7.99
N MET A 20 6.95 3.07 -7.71
CA MET A 20 7.53 1.73 -7.69
C MET A 20 7.92 1.22 -9.08
N ALA A 21 7.15 1.53 -10.12
CA ALA A 21 7.46 1.14 -11.49
C ALA A 21 8.75 1.78 -11.99
N THR A 22 9.01 3.04 -11.62
CA THR A 22 10.26 3.73 -11.98
C THR A 22 11.47 3.24 -11.18
N LEU A 23 11.28 2.88 -9.91
CA LEU A 23 12.37 2.39 -9.04
C LEU A 23 12.68 0.89 -9.22
N ILE A 24 11.65 0.04 -9.26
CA ILE A 24 11.77 -1.43 -9.25
C ILE A 24 11.65 -2.02 -10.67
N GLY A 25 10.94 -1.36 -11.58
CA GLY A 25 10.77 -1.83 -12.96
C GLY A 25 12.09 -2.14 -13.68
N PRO A 26 13.11 -1.26 -13.66
CA PRO A 26 14.41 -1.53 -14.27
C PRO A 26 15.14 -2.73 -13.62
N VAL A 27 14.99 -2.91 -12.31
CA VAL A 27 15.62 -4.01 -11.57
C VAL A 27 15.01 -5.34 -11.98
N LEU A 28 13.68 -5.43 -12.05
CA LEU A 28 12.98 -6.64 -12.51
C LEU A 28 13.26 -6.93 -13.99
N GLY A 29 13.38 -5.90 -14.82
CA GLY A 29 13.80 -6.03 -16.21
C GLY A 29 15.21 -6.62 -16.35
N ASN A 30 16.18 -6.15 -15.56
CA ASN A 30 17.54 -6.70 -15.53
C ASN A 30 17.59 -8.16 -15.04
N LEU A 31 16.63 -8.58 -14.23
CA LEU A 31 16.47 -9.96 -13.77
C LEU A 31 15.77 -10.86 -14.80
N GLY A 32 15.43 -10.34 -16.00
CA GLY A 32 14.81 -11.11 -17.08
C GLY A 32 13.32 -11.36 -16.88
N VAL A 33 12.66 -10.65 -15.96
CA VAL A 33 11.22 -10.79 -15.73
C VAL A 33 10.45 -10.16 -16.89
N ILE A 34 9.45 -10.87 -17.40
CA ILE A 34 8.54 -10.38 -18.44
C ILE A 34 7.89 -9.05 -17.98
N PRO A 35 7.86 -7.99 -18.82
CA PRO A 35 7.40 -6.67 -18.40
C PRO A 35 6.01 -6.66 -17.76
N LEU A 36 5.07 -7.43 -18.31
CA LEU A 36 3.71 -7.53 -17.77
C LEU A 36 3.69 -8.11 -16.36
N ALA A 37 4.47 -9.16 -16.10
CA ALA A 37 4.57 -9.77 -14.77
C ALA A 37 5.22 -8.80 -13.77
N ALA A 38 6.25 -8.06 -14.20
CA ALA A 38 6.89 -7.04 -13.36
C ALA A 38 5.92 -5.92 -12.95
N HIS A 39 5.12 -5.41 -13.91
CA HIS A 39 4.14 -4.37 -13.61
C HIS A 39 2.99 -4.86 -12.71
N LEU A 40 2.49 -6.08 -12.90
CA LEU A 40 1.46 -6.66 -12.04
C LEU A 40 1.97 -6.95 -10.63
N PHE A 41 3.21 -7.45 -10.51
CA PHE A 41 3.87 -7.65 -9.22
C PHE A 41 4.02 -6.32 -8.46
N ILE A 42 4.55 -5.30 -9.14
CA ILE A 42 4.68 -3.95 -8.57
C ILE A 42 3.33 -3.37 -8.16
N PHE A 43 2.30 -3.57 -8.99
CA PHE A 43 0.94 -3.12 -8.68
C PHE A 43 0.37 -3.85 -7.47
N TYR A 44 0.50 -5.18 -7.39
CA TYR A 44 0.02 -5.99 -6.28
C TYR A 44 0.63 -5.56 -4.94
N PHE A 45 1.96 -5.57 -4.86
CA PHE A 45 2.67 -5.16 -3.64
C PHE A 45 2.50 -3.66 -3.33
N GLY A 46 2.38 -2.83 -4.36
CA GLY A 46 2.02 -1.43 -4.23
C GLY A 46 0.66 -1.23 -3.55
N MET A 47 -0.35 -2.03 -3.91
CA MET A 47 -1.68 -1.97 -3.29
C MET A 47 -1.68 -2.54 -1.86
N MET A 48 -0.94 -3.63 -1.62
CA MET A 48 -0.79 -4.20 -0.28
C MET A 48 -0.17 -3.22 0.72
N SER A 49 0.70 -2.31 0.26
CA SER A 49 1.25 -1.24 1.11
C SER A 49 0.18 -0.35 1.76
N MET A 50 -0.99 -0.18 1.10
CA MET A 50 -2.08 0.66 1.58
C MET A 50 -2.81 0.07 2.80
N VAL A 51 -2.57 -1.20 3.12
CA VAL A 51 -3.16 -1.87 4.29
C VAL A 51 -2.25 -1.80 5.53
N THR A 52 -1.00 -1.36 5.36
CA THR A 52 -0.02 -1.32 6.45
C THR A 52 -0.21 -0.07 7.32
N PRO A 53 -0.36 -0.18 8.66
CA PRO A 53 -0.35 0.97 9.56
C PRO A 53 1.02 1.67 9.50
N PRO A 54 1.11 3.02 9.51
CA PRO A 54 0.10 4.02 9.85
C PRO A 54 -0.60 4.67 8.63
N VAL A 55 -0.54 4.07 7.44
CA VAL A 55 -1.16 4.64 6.22
C VAL A 55 -2.57 4.08 6.04
N ALA A 56 -2.73 2.76 6.20
CA ALA A 56 -3.98 1.98 6.34
C ALA A 56 -5.29 2.70 5.92
N LEU A 57 -5.38 3.24 4.70
CA LEU A 57 -6.36 4.27 4.34
C LEU A 57 -7.81 3.80 4.51
N ALA A 58 -8.07 2.55 4.14
CA ALA A 58 -9.37 1.91 4.34
C ALA A 58 -9.70 1.74 5.84
N ALA A 59 -8.70 1.47 6.68
CA ALA A 59 -8.89 1.39 8.14
C ALA A 59 -9.13 2.77 8.77
N TYR A 60 -8.53 3.84 8.23
CA TYR A 60 -8.88 5.22 8.62
C TYR A 60 -10.35 5.49 8.39
N ALA A 61 -10.87 5.23 7.18
CA ALA A 61 -12.27 5.42 6.83
C ALA A 61 -13.22 4.48 7.63
N ALA A 62 -12.85 3.21 7.81
CA ALA A 62 -13.66 2.27 8.58
C ALA A 62 -13.73 2.66 10.07
N SER A 63 -12.62 3.14 10.64
CA SER A 63 -12.57 3.52 12.06
C SER A 63 -13.43 4.75 12.36
N SER A 64 -13.55 5.71 11.43
CA SER A 64 -14.41 6.88 11.60
C SER A 64 -15.89 6.51 11.53
N ILE A 65 -16.27 5.56 10.68
CA ILE A 65 -17.65 5.02 10.61
C ILE A 65 -17.98 4.21 11.87
N ALA A 66 -17.05 3.38 12.33
CA ALA A 66 -17.25 2.49 13.49
C ALA A 66 -17.07 3.17 14.86
N GLY A 67 -16.63 4.44 14.90
CA GLY A 67 -16.34 5.15 16.16
C GLY A 67 -15.16 4.55 16.96
N THR A 68 -14.23 3.87 16.29
CA THR A 68 -13.09 3.20 16.91
C THR A 68 -11.80 4.00 16.73
N LYS A 69 -10.77 3.72 17.53
CA LYS A 69 -9.45 4.33 17.36
C LYS A 69 -8.78 3.76 16.11
N ILE A 70 -8.21 4.63 15.27
CA ILE A 70 -7.62 4.23 13.99
C ILE A 70 -6.51 3.18 14.18
N MET A 71 -5.53 3.42 15.05
CA MET A 71 -4.37 2.54 15.19
C MET A 71 -4.74 1.07 15.49
N PRO A 72 -5.57 0.75 16.51
CA PRO A 72 -5.97 -0.64 16.75
C PRO A 72 -6.79 -1.23 15.59
N THR A 73 -7.64 -0.44 14.93
CA THR A 73 -8.39 -0.89 13.74
C THR A 73 -7.46 -1.20 12.56
N GLY A 74 -6.44 -0.37 12.33
CA GLY A 74 -5.41 -0.61 11.33
C GLY A 74 -4.59 -1.86 11.62
N PHE A 75 -4.19 -2.08 12.88
CA PHE A 75 -3.47 -3.31 13.27
C PHE A 75 -4.33 -4.57 13.11
N ALA A 76 -5.63 -4.50 13.42
CA ALA A 76 -6.54 -5.60 13.19
C ALA A 76 -6.70 -5.91 11.69
N ALA A 77 -6.93 -4.89 10.87
CA ALA A 77 -7.03 -5.02 9.41
C ALA A 77 -5.74 -5.61 8.81
N PHE A 78 -4.57 -5.14 9.27
CA PHE A 78 -3.27 -5.64 8.84
C PHE A 78 -3.07 -7.12 9.17
N LYS A 79 -3.49 -7.57 10.37
CA LYS A 79 -3.43 -9.00 10.74
C LYS A 79 -4.23 -9.88 9.76
N TYR A 80 -5.40 -9.42 9.32
CA TYR A 80 -6.18 -10.16 8.32
C TYR A 80 -5.55 -10.09 6.93
N ALA A 81 -4.96 -8.96 6.56
CA ALA A 81 -4.31 -8.77 5.27
C ALA A 81 -2.96 -9.49 5.14
N LEU A 82 -2.38 -9.96 6.25
CA LEU A 82 -1.09 -10.65 6.29
C LEU A 82 -1.06 -11.88 5.37
N VAL A 83 -2.20 -12.56 5.19
CA VAL A 83 -2.36 -13.66 4.24
C VAL A 83 -2.10 -13.20 2.80
N GLY A 84 -2.58 -12.01 2.42
CA GLY A 84 -2.34 -11.44 1.10
C GLY A 84 -0.85 -11.17 0.82
N PHE A 85 -0.05 -10.83 1.84
CA PHE A 85 1.40 -10.64 1.64
C PHE A 85 2.15 -11.93 1.32
N THR A 86 1.52 -13.10 1.50
CA THR A 86 2.13 -14.40 1.19
C THR A 86 1.90 -14.84 -0.26
N LEU A 87 0.98 -14.20 -0.98
CA LEU A 87 0.69 -14.47 -2.38
C LEU A 87 1.51 -13.51 -3.28
N PRO A 88 2.29 -14.02 -4.25
CA PRO A 88 2.99 -13.19 -5.23
C PRO A 88 2.12 -12.74 -6.40
#